data_AF-A0A7L1I7M1-F1
#
_entry.id   AF-A0A7L1I7M1-F1
#
_cell.length_a   1.000
_cell.length_b   1.000
_cell.length_c   1.000
_cell.angle_alpha   90.00
_cell.angle_beta   90.00
_cell.angle_gamma   90.00
#
_symmetry.space_group_name_H-M   'P 1'
#
loop_
_entity.id
_entity.type
_entity.pdbx_description
1 polymer ?
#
loop_
_entity_poly.entity_id
_entity_poly.type
_entity_poly.pdbx_seq_one_letter_code
_entity_poly.pdbx_strand_id
1 'polypeptide(L)'
;RRMGISPGWVWLFLPVCQALLVSREVSGRVGETVSIYCWYPRGYEGYNKYWCQGASHHSCHKVVETEGREVPSQHGRFSIQDKHIFSMVLLIVKDISEVDAGSYWCGIERTGRDLMAPVTVRVVPG
;
A
#
# COMPACT_ATOMS: atom_id res chain seq x y z
N ARG A 1 41.27 20.64 28.04
CA ARG A 1 40.04 21.46 27.85
C ARG A 1 38.88 20.50 27.63
N ARG A 2 37.91 20.42 28.56
CA ARG A 2 36.69 19.60 28.37
C ARG A 2 35.80 20.31 27.36
N MET A 3 35.48 19.68 26.24
CA MET A 3 34.44 20.16 25.33
C MET A 3 33.09 19.82 25.97
N GLY A 4 32.44 20.83 26.54
CA GLY A 4 31.07 20.71 27.03
C GLY A 4 30.11 20.64 25.86
N ILE A 5 29.36 19.56 25.75
CA ILE A 5 28.26 19.43 24.80
C ILE A 5 27.09 20.22 25.39
N SER A 6 26.67 21.29 24.70
CA SER A 6 25.50 22.09 25.07
C SER A 6 24.22 21.26 24.84
N PRO A 7 23.40 20.99 25.86
CA PRO A 7 22.27 20.05 25.78
C PRO A 7 20.99 20.67 25.20
N GLY A 8 21.11 21.61 24.26
CA GLY A 8 19.98 22.46 23.83
C GLY A 8 19.45 22.27 22.40
N TRP A 9 20.11 21.48 21.55
CA TRP A 9 19.83 21.47 20.09
C TRP A 9 19.51 20.07 19.52
N VAL A 10 19.37 19.05 20.37
CA VAL A 10 19.05 17.67 19.97
C VAL A 10 17.59 17.37 20.31
N TRP A 11 16.65 18.07 19.67
CA TRP A 11 15.22 17.84 19.91
C TRP A 11 14.32 17.70 18.67
N LEU A 12 14.81 17.75 17.42
CA LEU A 12 13.89 17.73 16.26
C LEU A 12 14.43 17.09 14.96
N PHE A 13 15.06 15.92 15.03
CA PHE A 13 15.13 15.03 13.85
C PHE A 13 14.77 13.61 14.26
N LEU A 14 13.54 13.41 14.74
CA LEU A 14 12.97 12.07 14.64
C LEU A 14 12.84 11.78 13.13
N PRO A 15 13.52 10.75 12.60
CA PRO A 15 13.37 10.41 11.20
C PRO A 15 11.90 10.08 10.97
N VAL A 16 11.24 10.89 10.15
CA VAL A 16 9.84 10.67 9.78
C VAL A 16 9.77 9.28 9.15
N CYS A 17 8.99 8.38 9.74
CA CYS A 17 8.79 7.05 9.22
C CYS A 17 8.06 7.17 7.87
N GLN A 18 8.77 6.93 6.76
CA GLN A 18 8.24 6.99 5.41
C GLN A 18 7.74 5.61 4.91
N ALA A 19 7.28 4.75 5.81
CA ALA A 19 6.79 3.42 5.43
C ALA A 19 5.27 3.45 5.16
N LEU A 20 4.81 2.57 4.28
CA LEU A 20 3.38 2.25 4.20
C LEU A 20 2.99 1.39 5.39
N LEU A 21 1.78 1.61 5.89
CA LEU A 21 1.16 0.73 6.88
C LEU A 21 0.10 -0.08 6.15
N VAL A 22 0.24 -1.41 6.21
CA VAL A 22 -0.67 -2.38 5.56
C VAL A 22 -0.89 -3.56 6.49
N SER A 23 -2.02 -4.24 6.36
CA SER A 23 -2.15 -5.58 6.94
C SER A 23 -1.24 -6.52 6.16
N ARG A 24 -0.30 -7.19 6.85
CA ARG A 24 0.61 -8.16 6.21
C ARG A 24 -0.11 -9.35 5.59
N GLU A 25 -1.27 -9.67 6.14
CA GLU A 25 -2.10 -10.76 5.68
C GLU A 25 -3.57 -10.32 5.69
N VAL A 26 -4.29 -10.68 4.64
CA VAL A 26 -5.73 -10.47 4.51
C VAL A 26 -6.35 -11.78 4.04
N SER A 27 -7.43 -12.20 4.70
CA SER A 27 -8.14 -13.43 4.38
C SER A 27 -9.57 -13.15 3.95
N GLY A 28 -10.07 -13.89 2.96
CA GLY A 28 -11.49 -13.95 2.61
C GLY A 28 -11.93 -15.38 2.29
N ARG A 29 -13.23 -15.67 2.38
CA ARG A 29 -13.79 -16.93 1.87
C ARG A 29 -14.13 -16.81 0.40
N VAL A 30 -14.11 -17.92 -0.33
CA VAL A 30 -14.52 -17.95 -1.74
C VAL A 30 -15.90 -17.30 -1.91
N GLY A 31 -16.02 -16.40 -2.88
CA GLY A 31 -17.24 -15.63 -3.18
C GLY A 31 -17.41 -14.33 -2.39
N GLU A 32 -16.60 -14.09 -1.36
CA GLU A 32 -16.70 -12.87 -0.55
C GLU A 32 -16.08 -11.64 -1.25
N THR A 33 -16.45 -10.46 -0.75
CA THR A 33 -15.77 -9.22 -1.08
C THR A 33 -14.76 -8.88 0.00
N VAL A 34 -13.49 -8.75 -0.38
CA VAL A 34 -12.39 -8.43 0.53
C VAL A 34 -11.99 -6.98 0.36
N SER A 35 -11.81 -6.27 1.48
CA SER A 35 -11.31 -4.89 1.52
C SER A 35 -9.90 -4.87 2.10
N ILE A 36 -8.99 -4.17 1.43
CA ILE A 36 -7.58 -4.03 1.81
C ILE A 36 -7.29 -2.54 1.91
N TYR A 37 -6.61 -2.14 3.00
CA TYR A 37 -6.31 -0.75 3.29
C TYR A 37 -4.80 -0.57 3.36
N CYS A 38 -4.30 0.47 2.68
CA CYS A 38 -2.90 0.88 2.77
C CYS A 38 -2.80 2.35 3.15
N TRP A 39 -2.26 2.64 4.32
CA TRP A 39 -2.00 4.00 4.74
C TRP A 39 -0.60 4.42 4.30
N TYR A 40 -0.48 5.67 3.87
CA TYR A 40 0.76 6.23 3.37
C TYR A 40 1.12 7.55 4.09
N PRO A 41 2.41 7.91 4.15
CA PRO A 41 2.84 9.18 4.71
C PRO A 41 2.27 10.38 3.95
N ARG A 42 1.99 11.49 4.64
CA ARG A 42 1.62 12.76 3.99
C ARG A 42 2.67 13.18 2.96
N GLY A 43 2.23 13.80 1.87
CA GLY A 43 3.07 14.26 0.75
C GLY A 43 3.04 13.33 -0.46
N TYR A 44 2.40 12.15 -0.35
CA TYR A 44 2.22 11.23 -1.47
C TYR A 44 0.84 11.29 -2.12
N GLU A 45 -0.06 12.20 -1.72
CA GLU A 45 -1.45 12.27 -2.21
C GLU A 45 -1.50 12.24 -3.76
N GLY A 46 -0.83 13.17 -4.45
CA GLY A 46 -0.84 13.23 -5.92
C GLY A 46 -0.03 12.16 -6.67
N TYR A 47 0.55 11.17 -5.98
CA TYR A 47 1.37 10.12 -6.61
C TYR A 47 0.48 8.98 -7.08
N ASN A 48 0.87 8.29 -8.15
CA ASN A 48 0.18 7.09 -8.59
C ASN A 48 0.28 5.99 -7.53
N LYS A 49 -0.86 5.38 -7.18
CA LYS A 49 -0.96 4.24 -6.26
C LYS A 49 -1.40 3.03 -7.04
N TYR A 50 -0.86 1.87 -6.72
CA TYR A 50 -1.17 0.65 -7.44
C TYR A 50 -1.18 -0.60 -6.55
N TRP A 51 -1.91 -1.60 -7.02
CA TRP A 51 -1.93 -2.95 -6.47
C TRP A 51 -1.19 -3.88 -7.41
N CYS A 52 -0.14 -4.53 -6.91
CA CYS A 52 0.77 -5.31 -7.74
C CYS A 52 0.81 -6.78 -7.28
N GLN A 53 0.60 -7.72 -8.20
CA GLN A 53 0.62 -9.16 -7.90
C GLN A 53 1.98 -9.76 -8.23
N GLY A 54 2.56 -10.50 -7.29
CA GLY A 54 3.81 -11.24 -7.50
C GLY A 54 4.72 -11.28 -6.28
N ALA A 55 5.56 -12.32 -6.20
CA ALA A 55 6.49 -12.51 -5.09
C ALA A 55 7.66 -11.52 -5.10
N SER A 56 8.06 -11.03 -6.28
CA SER A 56 9.17 -10.10 -6.45
C SER A 56 8.66 -8.67 -6.64
N HIS A 57 9.17 -7.76 -5.83
CA HIS A 57 8.90 -6.32 -5.91
C HIS A 57 9.24 -5.72 -7.29
N HIS A 58 10.28 -6.23 -7.97
CA HIS A 58 10.77 -5.64 -9.23
C HIS A 58 10.04 -6.11 -10.48
N SER A 59 9.26 -7.19 -10.39
CA SER A 59 8.64 -7.84 -11.55
C SER A 59 7.20 -8.25 -11.28
N CYS A 60 6.56 -7.65 -10.28
CA CYS A 60 5.15 -7.85 -10.02
C CYS A 60 4.31 -7.24 -11.16
N HIS A 61 3.12 -7.78 -11.38
CA HIS A 61 2.17 -7.31 -12.37
C HIS A 61 1.19 -6.31 -11.73
N LYS A 62 1.16 -5.05 -12.20
CA LYS A 62 0.18 -4.05 -11.75
C LYS A 62 -1.23 -4.51 -12.17
N VAL A 63 -2.08 -4.83 -11.19
CA VAL A 63 -3.46 -5.30 -11.41
C VAL A 63 -4.41 -4.14 -11.61
N VAL A 64 -4.25 -3.06 -10.82
CA VAL A 64 -5.06 -1.85 -10.89
C VAL A 64 -4.28 -0.67 -10.29
N GLU A 65 -4.48 0.54 -10.81
CA GLU A 65 -3.81 1.76 -10.34
C GLU A 65 -4.71 3.00 -10.39
N THR A 66 -4.34 4.04 -9.64
CA THR A 66 -5.12 5.29 -9.48
C THR A 66 -4.75 6.37 -10.48
N GLU A 67 -3.61 6.23 -11.16
CA GLU A 67 -3.01 7.25 -12.03
C GLU A 67 -2.86 8.62 -11.33
N GLY A 68 -2.69 8.61 -10.00
CA GLY A 68 -2.53 9.81 -9.19
C GLY A 68 -3.83 10.59 -8.92
N ARG A 69 -4.99 9.96 -9.10
CA ARG A 69 -6.32 10.59 -8.94
C ARG A 69 -7.14 9.92 -7.82
N GLU A 70 -8.04 10.69 -7.19
CA GLU A 70 -8.99 10.16 -6.18
C GLU A 70 -10.21 9.46 -6.79
N VAL A 71 -10.40 9.61 -8.10
CA VAL A 71 -11.48 8.93 -8.83
C VAL A 71 -11.23 7.42 -8.76
N PRO A 72 -12.19 6.61 -8.29
CA PRO A 72 -12.02 5.16 -8.25
C PRO A 72 -11.69 4.59 -9.63
N SER A 73 -10.70 3.71 -9.67
CA SER A 73 -10.30 2.95 -10.84
C SER A 73 -10.63 1.48 -10.65
N GLN A 74 -10.96 0.78 -11.73
CA GLN A 74 -11.41 -0.61 -11.68
C GLN A 74 -10.82 -1.42 -12.84
N HIS A 75 -10.35 -2.63 -12.53
CA HIS A 75 -9.96 -3.64 -13.49
C HIS A 75 -10.65 -4.97 -13.13
N GLY A 76 -11.69 -5.34 -13.89
CA GLY A 76 -12.50 -6.52 -13.60
C GLY A 76 -13.10 -6.49 -12.19
N ARG A 77 -12.72 -7.46 -11.36
CA ARG A 77 -13.18 -7.59 -9.95
C ARG A 77 -12.40 -6.73 -8.96
N PHE A 78 -11.29 -6.13 -9.38
CA PHE A 78 -10.42 -5.31 -8.54
C PHE A 78 -10.79 -3.83 -8.70
N SER A 79 -10.97 -3.11 -7.60
CA SER A 79 -11.09 -1.65 -7.61
C SER A 79 -10.12 -1.02 -6.62
N ILE A 80 -9.60 0.15 -6.97
CA ILE A 80 -8.69 0.95 -6.17
C ILE A 80 -9.20 2.38 -6.08
N GLN A 81 -9.15 2.96 -4.88
CA GLN A 81 -9.49 4.36 -4.65
C GLN A 81 -8.45 4.96 -3.72
N ASP A 82 -7.84 6.06 -4.13
CA ASP A 82 -7.05 6.91 -3.23
C ASP A 82 -7.98 7.87 -2.47
N LYS A 83 -7.85 7.91 -1.15
CA LYS A 83 -8.57 8.85 -0.29
C LYS A 83 -7.56 9.80 0.37
N HIS A 84 -7.32 10.95 -0.26
CA HIS A 84 -6.26 11.89 0.17
C HIS A 84 -6.46 12.42 1.58
N ILE A 85 -7.72 12.67 1.98
CA ILE A 85 -8.05 13.15 3.33
C ILE A 85 -7.50 12.20 4.40
N PHE A 86 -7.54 10.89 4.14
CA PHE A 86 -7.08 9.84 5.05
C PHE A 86 -5.66 9.35 4.77
N SER A 87 -5.00 9.86 3.72
CA SER A 87 -3.74 9.33 3.20
C SER A 87 -3.78 7.80 3.10
N MET A 88 -4.85 7.28 2.47
CA MET A 88 -5.16 5.86 2.48
C MET A 88 -5.70 5.40 1.12
N VAL A 89 -5.15 4.29 0.65
CA VAL A 89 -5.63 3.55 -0.50
C VAL A 89 -6.62 2.48 -0.03
N LEU A 90 -7.82 2.49 -0.61
CA LEU A 90 -8.82 1.45 -0.45
C LEU A 90 -8.81 0.55 -1.68
N LEU A 91 -8.52 -0.72 -1.46
CA LEU A 91 -8.59 -1.78 -2.44
C LEU A 91 -9.76 -2.70 -2.13
N ILE A 92 -10.54 -3.04 -3.15
CA ILE A 92 -11.67 -3.97 -3.02
C ILE A 92 -11.51 -5.05 -4.09
N VAL A 93 -11.57 -6.31 -3.65
CA VAL A 93 -11.62 -7.49 -4.52
C VAL A 93 -12.98 -8.12 -4.33
N LYS A 94 -13.81 -8.11 -5.38
CA LYS A 94 -15.14 -8.73 -5.35
C LYS A 94 -15.03 -10.21 -5.73
N ASP A 95 -15.94 -11.03 -5.19
CA ASP A 95 -16.08 -12.44 -5.58
C ASP A 95 -14.72 -13.16 -5.56
N ILE A 96 -14.03 -13.09 -4.42
CA ILE A 96 -12.66 -13.60 -4.30
C ILE A 96 -12.63 -15.11 -4.51
N SER A 97 -11.59 -15.61 -5.16
CA SER A 97 -11.45 -17.01 -5.55
C SER A 97 -10.05 -17.53 -5.24
N GLU A 98 -9.86 -18.85 -5.24
CA GLU A 98 -8.56 -19.45 -4.89
C GLU A 98 -7.39 -18.94 -5.76
N VAL A 99 -7.67 -18.54 -7.01
CA VAL A 99 -6.65 -17.97 -7.91
C VAL A 99 -6.18 -16.56 -7.50
N ASP A 100 -6.94 -15.88 -6.64
CA ASP A 100 -6.57 -14.57 -6.08
C ASP A 100 -5.66 -14.71 -4.85
N ALA A 101 -5.42 -15.93 -4.35
CA ALA A 101 -4.49 -16.15 -3.25
C ALA A 101 -3.03 -15.92 -3.71
N GLY A 102 -2.22 -15.28 -2.88
CA GLY A 102 -0.81 -15.10 -3.18
C GLY A 102 -0.17 -13.87 -2.56
N SER A 103 0.99 -13.51 -3.09
CA SER A 103 1.78 -12.35 -2.68
C SER A 103 1.46 -11.13 -3.53
N TYR A 104 1.19 -10.02 -2.86
CA TYR A 104 0.87 -8.74 -3.46
C TYR A 104 1.66 -7.61 -2.80
N TRP A 105 1.60 -6.45 -3.42
CA TRP A 105 2.18 -5.21 -2.93
C TRP A 105 1.21 -4.07 -3.09
N CYS A 106 1.11 -3.26 -2.04
CA CYS A 106 0.59 -1.92 -2.16
C CYS A 106 1.76 -0.98 -2.50
N GLY A 107 1.67 -0.27 -3.61
CA GLY A 107 2.77 0.52 -4.14
C GLY A 107 2.40 1.98 -4.39
N ILE A 108 3.41 2.85 -4.23
CA ILE A 108 3.38 4.26 -4.61
C ILE A 108 4.52 4.49 -5.58
N GLU A 109 4.17 4.86 -6.80
CA GLU A 109 5.12 5.14 -7.87
C GLU A 109 5.78 6.50 -7.62
N ARG A 110 7.11 6.53 -7.52
CA ARG A 110 7.88 7.76 -7.30
C ARG A 110 9.20 7.72 -8.04
N THR A 111 9.82 8.87 -8.24
CA THR A 111 11.16 8.95 -8.84
C THR A 111 12.16 8.06 -8.07
N GLY A 112 12.79 7.13 -8.78
CA GLY A 112 13.72 6.17 -8.19
C GLY A 112 13.05 4.85 -7.82
N ARG A 113 13.14 4.45 -6.54
CA ARG A 113 12.53 3.21 -6.04
C ARG A 113 11.17 3.50 -5.45
N ASP A 114 10.14 2.83 -5.95
CA ASP A 114 8.79 2.88 -5.42
C ASP A 114 8.74 2.60 -3.92
N LEU A 115 7.78 3.24 -3.25
CA LEU A 115 7.48 2.94 -1.86
C LEU A 115 6.43 1.83 -1.83
N MET A 116 6.80 0.67 -1.32
CA MET A 116 6.00 -0.55 -1.42
C MET A 116 5.94 -1.30 -0.09
N ALA A 117 4.81 -1.94 0.19
CA ALA A 117 4.65 -2.83 1.34
C ALA A 117 3.94 -4.13 0.94
N PRO A 118 4.43 -5.29 1.43
CA PRO A 118 3.91 -6.58 1.03
C PRO A 118 2.59 -6.89 1.74
N VAL A 119 1.72 -7.60 1.03
CA VAL A 119 0.45 -8.13 1.54
C VAL A 119 0.28 -9.56 1.03
N THR A 120 -0.02 -10.47 1.94
CA THR A 120 -0.39 -11.85 1.61
C THR A 120 -1.91 -11.95 1.56
N VAL A 121 -2.46 -12.36 0.42
CA VAL A 121 -3.89 -12.65 0.29
C VAL A 121 -4.09 -14.14 0.49
N ARG A 122 -4.93 -14.50 1.47
CA ARG A 122 -5.37 -15.87 1.72
C ARG A 122 -6.82 -16.03 1.34
N VAL A 123 -7.13 -17.17 0.73
CA VAL A 123 -8.50 -17.52 0.38
C VAL A 123 -8.83 -18.84 1.03
N VAL A 124 -9.92 -18.87 1.78
CA VAL A 124 -10.43 -20.07 2.45
C VAL A 124 -11.58 -20.64 1.63
N PRO A 125 -11.63 -21.96 1.38
CA PRO A 125 -12.77 -22.59 0.74
C PRO A 125 -14.10 -22.27 1.45
N GLY A 126 -15.18 -22.22 0.67
CA GLY A 126 -16.55 -22.02 1.14
C GLY A 126 -17.08 -23.20 1.93
#